data_AF-A0A1C6YCQ3-F1
#
_entry.id   AF-A0A1C6YCQ3-F1
#
_cell.length_a   1.000
_cell.length_b   1.000
_cell.length_c   1.000
_cell.angle_alpha   90.00
_cell.angle_beta   90.00
_cell.angle_gamma   90.00
#
_symmetry.space_group_name_H-M   'P 1'
#
loop_
_entity.id
_entity.type
_entity.pdbx_description
1 polymer ?
#
loop_
_entity_poly.entity_id
_entity_poly.type
_entity_poly.pdbx_seq_one_letter_code
_entity_poly.pdbx_strand_id
1 'polypeptide(L)'
;MINIKNGIKVALGMTKRYYTNNGRGMLKEYVYTKYRISLPHIDNVKYDDLYLSSPNKEDLYVFTKKIPIFLRYLKLITSLENRNNDFVEFARRCENGLTIEKDVYLTKEELIHLMFINGYTQKETNALDLAFNNNYQFHYPEIAVLFDLNEEDVYKFCLKKRSENPETLFHLKYFKEKNMLSSYGLIFVFLYFGLNNVVLSNAWFLSKTIPFFSVFYMLASYFYKDIWNFINKEKNLMIEQNMQNKLLAEDIIYNQLKLFSKDTECSSHLKHFKEYCNMLIKYYRKAFINENKKNIHEHLEKKLNEIYNSEQQYKNSLKNILITEIIKKTYEHVQNDQNFYNAILNDSINNIQNNTNNDTLVNYVKTQINYVKNENNNNPIVKNILNQYELKKKEYLNQFVVHKDELNAIKNIITKCNLDITKLNKDDYDNLIKLYTTINNRFGFYVNDNDIPLITPKDDEAKNLAENINFIIQQSNKLFHEKKLVSFLKSFQ
;
A
#
# COMPACT_ATOMS: atom_id res chain seq x y z
N MET A 1 -54.21 56.46 44.20
CA MET A 1 -54.75 55.84 45.42
C MET A 1 -56.23 55.56 45.20
N ILE A 2 -56.54 54.45 44.52
CA ILE A 2 -57.84 53.76 44.53
C ILE A 2 -57.46 52.27 44.42
N ASN A 3 -57.51 51.56 45.55
CA ASN A 3 -57.23 50.13 45.62
C ASN A 3 -58.52 49.38 45.34
N ILE A 4 -58.62 48.76 44.16
CA ILE A 4 -59.64 47.75 43.91
C ILE A 4 -59.12 46.43 44.51
N LYS A 5 -59.65 46.10 45.69
CA LYS A 5 -59.60 44.77 46.29
C LYS A 5 -60.42 43.83 45.43
N ASN A 6 -59.77 43.03 44.59
CA ASN A 6 -60.10 41.64 44.31
C ASN A 6 -59.08 41.12 43.29
N GLY A 7 -58.28 40.16 43.74
CA GLY A 7 -57.25 39.54 42.94
C GLY A 7 -57.86 38.75 41.78
N ILE A 8 -57.80 39.32 40.60
CA ILE A 8 -57.65 38.52 39.37
C ILE A 8 -56.35 39.00 38.76
N LYS A 9 -55.24 38.37 39.17
CA LYS A 9 -54.07 38.32 38.30
C LYS A 9 -54.51 37.51 37.08
N VAL A 10 -55.04 38.19 36.07
CA VAL A 10 -55.06 37.66 34.71
C VAL A 10 -53.60 37.55 34.32
N ALA A 11 -52.98 36.44 34.70
CA ALA A 11 -51.74 36.01 34.10
C ALA A 11 -52.08 35.62 32.66
N LEU A 12 -52.22 36.62 31.78
CA LEU A 12 -51.97 36.49 30.36
C LEU A 12 -50.47 36.23 30.21
N GLY A 13 -50.04 35.06 30.67
CA GLY A 13 -48.76 34.48 30.35
C GLY A 13 -48.78 34.14 28.87
N MET A 14 -48.60 35.15 28.01
CA MET A 14 -48.18 34.92 26.64
C MET A 14 -46.79 34.31 26.75
N THR A 15 -46.73 32.97 26.86
CA THR A 15 -45.50 32.22 26.64
C THR A 15 -45.10 32.50 25.20
N LYS A 16 -44.20 33.46 24.99
CA LYS A 16 -43.63 33.72 23.67
C LYS A 16 -42.91 32.45 23.25
N ARG A 17 -43.48 31.73 22.29
CA ARG A 17 -42.86 30.57 21.66
C ARG A 17 -41.96 31.10 20.54
N TYR A 18 -40.69 30.70 20.58
CA TYR A 18 -39.72 31.05 19.56
C TYR A 18 -39.61 29.88 18.59
N TYR A 19 -39.82 30.14 17.30
CA TYR A 19 -39.67 29.16 16.23
C TYR A 19 -38.35 29.39 15.50
N THR A 20 -37.67 28.30 15.16
CA THR A 20 -36.42 28.29 14.40
C THR A 20 -36.66 27.67 13.03
N ASN A 21 -35.93 28.14 12.02
CA ASN A 21 -35.91 27.45 10.73
C ASN A 21 -35.04 26.19 10.86
N ASN A 22 -35.69 25.02 10.84
CA ASN A 22 -35.04 23.72 11.07
C ASN A 22 -34.64 23.01 9.76
N GLY A 23 -34.97 23.57 8.60
CA GLY A 23 -34.69 22.95 7.30
C GLY A 23 -33.19 22.79 7.01
N ARG A 24 -32.78 21.63 6.51
CA ARG A 24 -31.38 21.30 6.16
C ARG A 24 -30.99 21.62 4.70
N GLY A 25 -31.70 22.53 4.04
CA GLY A 25 -31.51 22.81 2.61
C GLY A 25 -31.54 24.30 2.27
N MET A 26 -31.29 24.62 1.00
CA MET A 26 -31.51 25.97 0.48
C MET A 26 -32.97 26.40 0.68
N LEU A 27 -33.15 27.69 0.98
CA LEU A 27 -34.46 28.30 1.08
C LEU A 27 -35.18 28.17 -0.27
N LYS A 28 -36.30 27.45 -0.29
CA LYS A 28 -37.21 27.44 -1.44
C LYS A 28 -38.02 28.72 -1.42
N GLU A 29 -38.09 29.39 -2.56
CA GLU A 29 -38.94 30.55 -2.74
C GLU A 29 -40.30 30.12 -3.29
N TYR A 30 -41.38 30.60 -2.67
CA TYR A 30 -42.75 30.27 -3.03
C TYR A 30 -43.48 31.51 -3.54
N VAL A 31 -44.26 31.35 -4.60
CA VAL A 31 -45.19 32.37 -5.11
C VAL A 31 -46.61 31.89 -4.84
N TYR A 32 -47.42 32.72 -4.20
CA TYR A 32 -48.80 32.38 -3.88
C TYR A 32 -49.66 32.29 -5.15
N THR A 33 -50.75 31.54 -5.06
CA THR A 33 -51.78 31.51 -6.10
C THR A 33 -53.10 32.04 -5.56
N LYS A 34 -54.07 32.29 -6.45
CA LYS A 34 -55.43 32.64 -6.06
C LYS A 34 -56.25 31.47 -5.48
N TYR A 35 -55.71 30.24 -5.55
CA TYR A 35 -56.41 29.03 -5.13
C TYR A 35 -56.01 28.64 -3.72
N ARG A 36 -56.98 28.13 -2.94
CA ARG A 36 -56.73 27.57 -1.61
C ARG A 36 -56.31 26.11 -1.71
N ILE A 37 -55.54 25.65 -0.73
CA ILE A 37 -55.20 24.23 -0.58
C ILE A 37 -56.51 23.46 -0.35
N SER A 38 -56.74 22.43 -1.16
CA SER A 38 -57.87 21.53 -1.02
C SER A 38 -57.37 20.11 -0.79
N LEU A 39 -57.90 19.47 0.24
CA LEU A 39 -57.52 18.11 0.66
C LEU A 39 -58.79 17.27 0.81
N PRO A 40 -58.68 15.92 0.76
CA PRO A 40 -59.83 15.03 0.85
C PRO A 40 -60.64 15.28 2.13
N HIS A 41 -61.97 15.23 2.01
CA HIS A 41 -62.86 15.36 3.16
C HIS A 41 -62.77 14.10 4.03
N ILE A 42 -62.54 14.30 5.33
CA ILE A 42 -62.51 13.25 6.34
C ILE A 42 -63.33 13.76 7.54
N ASP A 43 -64.25 12.93 8.02
CA ASP A 43 -65.07 13.27 9.18
C ASP A 43 -64.20 13.54 10.41
N ASN A 44 -64.53 14.60 11.16
CA ASN A 44 -63.82 15.01 12.37
C ASN A 44 -62.34 15.37 12.20
N VAL A 45 -61.90 15.73 10.99
CA VAL A 45 -60.51 16.17 10.72
C VAL A 45 -60.46 17.61 10.20
N LYS A 46 -59.50 18.38 10.71
CA LYS A 46 -59.11 19.69 10.19
C LYS A 46 -57.66 19.62 9.71
N TYR A 47 -57.38 20.19 8.53
CA TYR A 47 -56.02 20.37 8.05
C TYR A 47 -55.49 21.74 8.50
N ASP A 48 -54.32 21.77 9.14
CA ASP A 48 -53.70 23.01 9.59
C ASP A 48 -52.17 22.92 9.59
N ASP A 49 -51.51 24.07 9.66
CA ASP A 49 -50.06 24.17 9.76
C ASP A 49 -49.57 23.88 11.19
N LEU A 50 -48.44 23.20 11.33
CA LEU A 50 -47.88 22.79 12.62
C LEU A 50 -47.52 23.97 13.52
N TYR A 51 -46.92 25.03 12.96
CA TYR A 51 -46.45 26.18 13.72
C TYR A 51 -47.59 27.15 14.09
N LEU A 52 -48.60 27.26 13.23
CA LEU A 52 -49.78 28.09 13.48
C LEU A 52 -50.73 27.45 14.50
N SER A 53 -51.00 26.14 14.37
CA SER A 53 -51.91 25.42 15.27
C SER A 53 -51.23 25.07 16.60
N SER A 54 -49.94 24.78 16.58
CA SER A 54 -49.14 24.37 17.75
C SER A 54 -49.80 23.25 18.57
N PRO A 55 -50.12 22.11 17.93
CA PRO A 55 -51.00 21.09 18.49
C PRO A 55 -50.32 20.32 19.62
N ASN A 56 -51.11 19.88 20.60
CA ASN A 56 -50.68 18.85 21.55
C ASN A 56 -50.88 17.46 20.95
N LYS A 57 -50.30 16.42 21.59
CA LYS A 57 -50.47 15.02 21.15
C LYS A 57 -51.95 14.62 21.02
N GLU A 58 -52.78 15.09 21.94
CA GLU A 58 -54.22 14.79 21.96
C GLU A 58 -55.00 15.46 20.83
N ASP A 59 -54.51 16.56 20.28
CA ASP A 59 -55.14 17.31 19.18
C ASP A 59 -54.88 16.66 17.82
N LEU A 60 -53.87 15.81 17.71
CA LEU A 60 -53.52 15.09 16.49
C LEU A 60 -54.57 14.03 16.16
N TYR A 61 -54.86 13.87 14.87
CA TYR A 61 -55.74 12.82 14.40
C TYR A 61 -55.09 11.44 14.53
N VAL A 62 -55.81 10.50 15.12
CA VAL A 62 -55.37 9.11 15.33
C VAL A 62 -56.04 8.20 14.31
N PHE A 63 -55.26 7.30 13.72
CA PHE A 63 -55.76 6.30 12.77
C PHE A 63 -55.16 4.92 13.08
N THR A 64 -55.80 3.87 12.57
CA THR A 64 -55.33 2.48 12.68
C THR A 64 -54.51 2.10 11.46
N LYS A 65 -53.20 1.89 11.63
CA LYS A 65 -52.28 1.44 10.58
C LYS A 65 -52.16 -0.09 10.57
N LYS A 66 -52.20 -0.71 9.39
CA LYS A 66 -51.92 -2.14 9.21
C LYS A 66 -50.42 -2.36 8.96
N ILE A 67 -49.79 -3.23 9.76
CA ILE A 67 -48.32 -3.32 9.88
C ILE A 67 -47.77 -4.75 9.61
N PRO A 68 -48.37 -5.61 8.76
CA PRO A 68 -47.90 -7.00 8.60
C PRO A 68 -46.48 -7.10 8.02
N ILE A 69 -46.11 -6.22 7.09
CA ILE A 69 -44.79 -6.17 6.47
C ILE A 69 -43.72 -5.79 7.51
N PHE A 70 -44.02 -4.78 8.32
CA PHE A 70 -43.12 -4.34 9.38
C PHE A 70 -42.99 -5.39 10.49
N LEU A 71 -44.06 -6.08 10.88
CA LEU A 71 -43.95 -7.19 11.85
C LEU A 71 -43.06 -8.32 11.33
N ARG A 72 -43.11 -8.64 10.03
CA ARG A 72 -42.20 -9.62 9.42
C ARG A 72 -40.74 -9.16 9.50
N TYR A 73 -40.49 -7.88 9.22
CA TYR A 73 -39.16 -7.30 9.31
C TYR A 73 -38.67 -7.24 10.76
N LEU A 74 -39.52 -6.79 11.69
CA LEU A 74 -39.22 -6.73 13.12
C LEU A 74 -38.91 -8.13 13.68
N LYS A 75 -39.64 -9.17 13.28
CA LYS A 75 -39.34 -10.55 13.67
C LYS A 75 -37.94 -10.98 13.25
N LEU A 76 -37.51 -10.61 12.05
CA LEU A 76 -36.16 -10.90 11.56
C LEU A 76 -35.10 -10.19 12.42
N ILE A 77 -35.26 -8.89 12.63
CA ILE A 77 -34.31 -8.07 13.39
C ILE A 77 -34.21 -8.52 14.85
N THR A 78 -35.35 -8.67 15.53
CA THR A 78 -35.40 -9.12 16.93
C THR A 78 -34.84 -10.53 17.12
N SER A 79 -34.96 -11.41 16.11
CA SER A 79 -34.33 -12.73 16.13
C SER A 79 -32.81 -12.65 15.98
N LEU A 80 -32.30 -11.72 15.15
CA LEU A 80 -30.86 -11.48 14.98
C LEU A 80 -30.24 -10.83 16.23
N GLU A 81 -30.98 -9.95 16.90
CA GLU A 81 -30.55 -9.21 18.09
C GLU A 81 -30.87 -9.93 19.41
N ASN A 82 -31.43 -11.14 19.36
CA ASN A 82 -31.80 -11.97 20.53
C ASN A 82 -32.82 -11.32 21.50
N ARG A 83 -33.73 -10.48 21.00
CA ARG A 83 -34.77 -9.78 21.78
C ARG A 83 -36.19 -10.11 21.33
N ASN A 84 -36.48 -11.40 21.24
CA ASN A 84 -37.77 -11.91 20.76
C ASN A 84 -38.98 -11.47 21.60
N ASN A 85 -38.78 -11.12 22.88
CA ASN A 85 -39.84 -10.67 23.77
C ASN A 85 -40.47 -9.35 23.27
N ASP A 86 -39.66 -8.41 22.78
CA ASP A 86 -40.13 -7.13 22.25
C ASP A 86 -41.04 -7.32 21.03
N PHE A 87 -40.70 -8.29 20.17
CA PHE A 87 -41.54 -8.66 19.05
C PHE A 87 -42.90 -9.20 19.53
N VAL A 88 -42.91 -10.08 20.53
CA VAL A 88 -44.15 -10.66 21.07
C VAL A 88 -45.02 -9.57 21.71
N GLU A 89 -44.44 -8.67 22.50
CA GLU A 89 -45.15 -7.57 23.14
C GLU A 89 -45.74 -6.60 22.10
N PHE A 90 -44.93 -6.19 21.12
CA PHE A 90 -45.37 -5.28 20.07
C PHE A 90 -46.40 -5.93 19.13
N ALA A 91 -46.25 -7.22 18.83
CA ALA A 91 -47.22 -7.96 18.01
C ALA A 91 -48.59 -8.07 18.71
N ARG A 92 -48.61 -8.30 20.04
CA ARG A 92 -49.85 -8.27 20.84
C ARG A 92 -50.50 -6.89 20.81
N ARG A 93 -49.71 -5.82 20.95
CA ARG A 93 -50.22 -4.43 20.86
C ARG A 93 -50.81 -4.10 19.49
N CYS A 94 -50.31 -4.73 18.42
CA CYS A 94 -50.68 -4.43 17.03
C CYS A 94 -51.69 -5.42 16.42
N GLU A 95 -52.28 -6.34 17.18
CA GLU A 95 -53.10 -7.45 16.66
C GLU A 95 -54.29 -6.97 15.81
N ASN A 96 -54.94 -5.88 16.23
CA ASN A 96 -56.05 -5.23 15.49
C ASN A 96 -55.62 -4.06 14.61
N GLY A 97 -54.32 -3.93 14.34
CA GLY A 97 -53.69 -2.74 13.79
C GLY A 97 -53.20 -1.79 14.88
N LEU A 98 -52.23 -0.96 14.54
CA LEU A 98 -51.61 -0.01 15.46
C LEU A 98 -52.36 1.32 15.41
N THR A 99 -52.94 1.74 16.53
CA THR A 99 -53.57 3.06 16.70
C THR A 99 -52.51 4.11 17.01
N ILE A 100 -52.29 5.05 16.09
CA ILE A 100 -51.20 6.05 16.14
C ILE A 100 -51.63 7.38 15.53
N GLU A 101 -50.95 8.46 15.92
CA GLU A 101 -51.09 9.79 15.32
C GLU A 101 -50.60 9.79 13.86
N LYS A 102 -51.44 10.29 12.94
CA LYS A 102 -51.26 10.12 11.50
C LYS A 102 -50.01 10.78 10.92
N ASP A 103 -49.71 12.01 11.35
CA ASP A 103 -48.64 12.81 10.73
C ASP A 103 -47.34 12.81 11.54
N VAL A 104 -47.18 11.87 12.46
CA VAL A 104 -45.95 11.72 13.26
C VAL A 104 -45.17 10.51 12.77
N TYR A 105 -44.39 10.74 11.70
CA TYR A 105 -43.61 9.70 11.04
C TYR A 105 -42.28 10.22 10.46
N LEU A 106 -41.41 9.27 10.12
CA LEU A 106 -40.27 9.46 9.21
C LEU A 106 -40.56 8.80 7.88
N THR A 107 -40.09 9.40 6.79
CA THR A 107 -40.10 8.72 5.49
C THR A 107 -39.01 7.66 5.44
N LYS A 108 -39.18 6.67 4.56
CA LYS A 108 -38.15 5.65 4.32
C LYS A 108 -36.79 6.26 3.98
N GLU A 109 -36.76 7.27 3.10
CA GLU A 109 -35.53 7.96 2.68
C GLU A 109 -34.84 8.65 3.86
N GLU A 110 -35.60 9.34 4.72
CA GLU A 110 -35.08 9.97 5.94
C GLU A 110 -34.47 8.93 6.88
N LEU A 111 -35.15 7.79 7.07
CA LEU A 111 -34.67 6.73 7.95
C LEU A 111 -33.39 6.06 7.41
N ILE A 112 -33.33 5.75 6.12
CA ILE A 112 -32.14 5.19 5.48
C ILE A 112 -30.95 6.16 5.59
N HIS A 113 -31.20 7.45 5.33
CA HIS A 113 -30.16 8.47 5.46
C HIS A 113 -29.65 8.59 6.91
N LEU A 114 -30.53 8.46 7.90
CA LEU A 114 -30.14 8.43 9.32
C LEU A 114 -29.33 7.18 9.67
N MET A 115 -29.73 6.01 9.18
CA MET A 115 -28.98 4.76 9.35
C MET A 115 -27.57 4.89 8.74
N PHE A 116 -27.45 5.46 7.55
CA PHE A 116 -26.17 5.68 6.89
C PHE A 116 -25.24 6.61 7.69
N ILE A 117 -25.73 7.78 8.14
CA ILE A 117 -24.93 8.72 8.93
C ILE A 117 -24.47 8.10 10.25
N ASN A 118 -25.32 7.27 10.87
CA ASN A 118 -25.01 6.62 12.14
C ASN A 118 -24.16 5.35 12.00
N GLY A 119 -23.72 4.99 10.78
CA GLY A 119 -22.78 3.90 10.55
C GLY A 119 -23.40 2.50 10.52
N TYR A 120 -24.71 2.38 10.26
CA TYR A 120 -25.30 1.08 9.96
C TYR A 120 -24.70 0.48 8.69
N THR A 121 -24.62 -0.84 8.64
CA THR A 121 -23.98 -1.52 7.52
C THR A 121 -24.81 -1.38 6.24
N GLN A 122 -24.14 -1.42 5.09
CA GLN A 122 -24.82 -1.37 3.79
C GLN A 122 -25.79 -2.55 3.60
N LYS A 123 -25.57 -3.68 4.29
CA LYS A 123 -26.47 -4.83 4.25
C LYS A 123 -27.80 -4.53 4.95
N GLU A 124 -27.75 -3.87 6.12
CA GLU A 124 -28.93 -3.49 6.88
C GLU A 124 -29.73 -2.40 6.18
N THR A 125 -29.06 -1.39 5.62
CA THR A 125 -29.73 -0.34 4.84
C THR A 125 -30.41 -0.91 3.59
N ASN A 126 -29.74 -1.81 2.87
CA ASN A 126 -30.32 -2.50 1.72
C ASN A 126 -31.48 -3.42 2.11
N ALA A 127 -31.41 -4.10 3.26
CA ALA A 127 -32.49 -4.96 3.74
C ALA A 127 -33.77 -4.15 4.03
N LEU A 128 -33.62 -2.97 4.64
CA LEU A 128 -34.73 -2.04 4.85
C LEU A 128 -35.26 -1.49 3.52
N ASP A 129 -34.35 -1.15 2.59
CA ASP A 129 -34.72 -0.64 1.28
C ASP A 129 -35.57 -1.62 0.46
N LEU A 130 -35.21 -2.91 0.50
CA LEU A 130 -35.94 -3.97 -0.18
C LEU A 130 -37.23 -4.39 0.52
N ALA A 131 -37.30 -4.27 1.85
CA ALA A 131 -38.45 -4.71 2.64
C ALA A 131 -39.65 -3.76 2.55
N PHE A 132 -39.41 -2.46 2.32
CA PHE A 132 -40.46 -1.43 2.37
C PHE A 132 -40.55 -0.63 1.08
N ASN A 133 -41.77 -0.24 0.70
CA ASN A 133 -42.01 0.65 -0.43
C ASN A 133 -41.52 2.08 -0.14
N ASN A 134 -41.22 2.85 -1.18
CA ASN A 134 -40.72 4.23 -1.03
C ASN A 134 -41.69 5.17 -0.31
N ASN A 135 -42.99 4.92 -0.45
CA ASN A 135 -44.03 5.72 0.21
C ASN A 135 -44.34 5.25 1.65
N TYR A 136 -43.58 4.29 2.19
CA TYR A 136 -43.80 3.81 3.54
C TYR A 136 -43.39 4.86 4.58
N GLN A 137 -44.28 5.10 5.54
CA GLN A 137 -44.09 6.08 6.61
C GLN A 137 -43.89 5.35 7.93
N PHE A 138 -42.67 5.39 8.47
CA PHE A 138 -42.32 4.76 9.74
C PHE A 138 -42.78 5.65 10.90
N HIS A 139 -43.70 5.16 11.71
CA HIS A 139 -44.21 5.94 12.84
C HIS A 139 -43.35 5.72 14.09
N TYR A 140 -43.47 6.64 15.05
CA TYR A 140 -42.60 6.62 16.23
C TYR A 140 -42.61 5.29 17.03
N PRO A 141 -43.73 4.53 17.19
CA PRO A 141 -43.67 3.24 17.90
C PRO A 141 -42.94 2.16 17.10
N GLU A 142 -43.04 2.20 15.76
CA GLU A 142 -42.32 1.28 14.88
C GLU A 142 -40.81 1.50 15.00
N ILE A 143 -40.38 2.76 14.97
CA ILE A 143 -38.96 3.12 15.10
C ILE A 143 -38.45 2.82 16.51
N ALA A 144 -39.26 3.11 17.54
CA ALA A 144 -38.93 2.83 18.94
C ALA A 144 -38.63 1.34 19.16
N VAL A 145 -39.51 0.44 18.70
CA VAL A 145 -39.30 -1.00 18.86
C VAL A 145 -38.24 -1.53 17.90
N LEU A 146 -38.08 -0.94 16.71
CA LEU A 146 -37.04 -1.37 15.78
C LEU A 146 -35.63 -1.11 16.32
N PHE A 147 -35.40 -0.01 17.02
CA PHE A 147 -34.06 0.40 17.50
C PHE A 147 -33.90 0.34 19.03
N ASP A 148 -34.87 -0.21 19.75
CA ASP A 148 -34.89 -0.28 21.22
C ASP A 148 -34.71 1.11 21.87
N LEU A 149 -35.58 2.05 21.48
CA LEU A 149 -35.58 3.44 21.94
C LEU A 149 -36.90 3.80 22.63
N ASN A 150 -36.86 4.85 23.47
CA ASN A 150 -38.05 5.39 24.12
C ASN A 150 -39.01 6.03 23.10
N GLU A 151 -40.30 5.70 23.18
CA GLU A 151 -41.32 6.26 22.27
C GLU A 151 -41.42 7.79 22.33
N GLU A 152 -41.22 8.40 23.51
CA GLU A 152 -41.30 9.85 23.66
C GLU A 152 -40.20 10.59 22.91
N ASP A 153 -38.97 10.06 22.93
CA ASP A 153 -37.83 10.66 22.24
C ASP A 153 -37.98 10.54 20.73
N VAL A 154 -38.45 9.37 20.27
CA VAL A 154 -38.74 9.14 18.86
C VAL A 154 -39.91 10.01 18.40
N TYR A 155 -40.95 10.19 19.21
CA TYR A 155 -42.07 11.09 18.92
C TYR A 155 -41.59 12.53 18.73
N LYS A 156 -40.77 13.05 19.66
CA LYS A 156 -40.16 14.39 19.56
C LYS A 156 -39.30 14.51 18.30
N PHE A 157 -38.54 13.46 17.98
CA PHE A 157 -37.69 13.44 16.80
C PHE A 157 -38.50 13.45 15.49
N CYS A 158 -39.56 12.64 15.39
CA CYS A 158 -40.47 12.64 14.25
C CYS A 158 -41.12 14.02 14.07
N LEU A 159 -41.62 14.64 15.15
CA LEU A 159 -42.17 16.00 15.09
C LEU A 159 -41.13 17.02 14.64
N LYS A 160 -39.91 16.95 15.17
CA LYS A 160 -38.80 17.81 14.72
C LYS A 160 -38.55 17.63 13.23
N LYS A 161 -38.53 16.40 12.73
CA LYS A 161 -38.33 16.11 11.31
C LYS A 161 -39.46 16.62 10.42
N ARG A 162 -40.71 16.48 10.84
CA ARG A 162 -41.83 17.12 10.14
C ARG A 162 -41.75 18.64 10.18
N SER A 163 -41.23 19.23 11.26
CA SER A 163 -41.00 20.67 11.38
C SER A 163 -39.91 21.20 10.44
N GLU A 164 -39.03 20.34 9.92
CA GLU A 164 -38.06 20.70 8.86
C GLU A 164 -38.75 20.94 7.51
N ASN A 165 -39.95 20.37 7.31
CA ASN A 165 -40.79 20.50 6.10
C ASN A 165 -42.21 20.97 6.46
N PRO A 166 -42.39 22.22 6.93
CA PRO A 166 -43.69 22.71 7.40
C PRO A 166 -44.72 22.90 6.29
N GLU A 167 -44.34 22.78 5.01
CA GLU A 167 -45.26 22.97 3.89
C GLU A 167 -46.37 21.91 3.85
N THR A 168 -46.16 20.75 4.49
CA THR A 168 -47.18 19.70 4.60
C THR A 168 -48.11 19.97 5.78
N LEU A 169 -49.40 20.13 5.50
CA LEU A 169 -50.43 20.31 6.52
C LEU A 169 -50.64 19.04 7.35
N PHE A 170 -50.96 19.22 8.62
CA PHE A 170 -51.25 18.17 9.58
C PHE A 170 -52.75 17.92 9.69
N HIS A 171 -53.13 16.66 9.92
CA HIS A 171 -54.46 16.20 10.27
C HIS A 171 -54.66 16.37 11.78
N LEU A 172 -55.44 17.37 12.14
CA LEU A 172 -55.87 17.64 13.50
C LEU A 172 -57.31 17.17 13.70
N LYS A 173 -57.67 16.88 14.94
CA LYS A 173 -59.07 16.67 15.30
C LYS A 173 -59.85 17.97 15.09
N TYR A 174 -61.00 17.84 14.45
CA TYR A 174 -61.90 18.96 14.24
C TYR A 174 -62.61 19.30 15.56
N PHE A 175 -62.34 20.50 16.07
CA PHE A 175 -63.10 21.10 17.16
C PHE A 175 -64.07 22.13 16.60
N LYS A 176 -65.31 22.13 17.08
CA LYS A 176 -66.28 23.19 16.78
C LYS A 176 -65.73 24.53 17.24
N GLU A 177 -65.96 25.57 16.44
CA GLU A 177 -65.52 26.92 16.76
C GLU A 177 -66.10 27.38 18.11
N LYS A 178 -65.24 27.98 18.93
CA LYS A 178 -65.63 28.52 20.24
C LYS A 178 -66.01 29.99 20.11
N ASN A 179 -66.86 30.47 21.02
CA ASN A 179 -67.20 31.90 21.20
C ASN A 179 -67.92 32.59 20.03
N MET A 180 -68.60 31.84 19.15
CA MET A 180 -69.27 32.41 17.97
C MET A 180 -70.22 33.57 18.29
N LEU A 181 -71.04 33.45 19.36
CA LEU A 181 -71.99 34.50 19.77
C LEU A 181 -71.28 35.78 20.25
N SER A 182 -70.21 35.63 21.02
CA SER A 182 -69.41 36.77 21.49
C SER A 182 -68.71 37.45 20.31
N SER A 183 -68.13 36.67 19.39
CA SER A 183 -67.50 37.18 18.18
C SER A 183 -68.51 37.94 17.31
N TYR A 184 -69.72 37.40 17.15
CA TYR A 184 -70.80 38.08 16.43
C TYR A 184 -71.18 39.41 17.08
N GLY A 185 -71.37 39.44 18.40
CA GLY A 185 -71.68 40.68 19.12
C GLY A 185 -70.59 41.74 18.97
N LEU A 186 -69.32 41.35 19.06
CA LEU A 186 -68.18 42.27 18.86
C LEU A 186 -68.10 42.79 17.43
N ILE A 187 -68.29 41.94 16.42
CA ILE A 187 -68.31 42.36 15.01
C ILE A 187 -69.47 43.33 14.77
N PHE A 188 -70.64 43.04 15.32
CA PHE A 188 -71.80 43.92 15.19
C PHE A 188 -71.54 45.30 15.79
N VAL A 189 -71.02 45.36 17.02
CA VAL A 189 -70.67 46.62 17.69
C VAL A 189 -69.62 47.38 16.88
N PHE A 190 -68.58 46.71 16.40
CA PHE A 190 -67.54 47.32 15.58
C PHE A 190 -68.09 47.90 14.28
N LEU A 191 -68.93 47.17 13.55
CA LEU A 191 -69.53 47.65 12.31
C LEU A 191 -70.53 48.78 12.55
N TYR A 192 -71.33 48.69 13.61
CA TYR A 192 -72.31 49.72 13.95
C TYR A 192 -71.62 51.06 14.23
N PHE A 193 -70.56 51.08 15.03
CA PHE A 193 -69.81 52.32 15.29
C PHE A 193 -68.85 52.71 14.16
N GLY A 194 -68.26 51.73 13.48
CA GLY A 194 -67.24 51.94 12.46
C GLY A 194 -67.77 52.36 11.09
N LEU A 195 -68.99 51.95 10.74
CA LEU A 195 -69.62 52.29 9.45
C LEU A 195 -70.69 53.39 9.56
N ASN A 196 -71.18 53.70 10.76
CA ASN A 196 -72.11 54.82 10.95
C ASN A 196 -71.35 56.16 11.01
N ASN A 197 -70.56 56.43 9.97
CA ASN A 197 -69.81 57.65 9.73
C ASN A 197 -69.60 57.83 8.21
N VAL A 198 -69.09 58.99 7.80
CA VAL A 198 -68.89 59.34 6.38
C VAL A 198 -67.43 59.11 5.95
N VAL A 199 -66.66 58.29 6.67
CA VAL A 199 -65.21 58.12 6.40
C VAL A 199 -64.96 57.55 5.00
N LEU A 200 -65.76 56.58 4.57
CA LEU A 200 -65.62 55.91 3.27
C LEU A 200 -66.17 56.73 2.08
N SER A 201 -66.86 57.85 2.34
CA SER A 201 -67.40 58.73 1.29
C SER A 201 -66.81 60.14 1.35
N ASN A 202 -65.83 60.37 2.23
CA ASN A 202 -65.16 61.65 2.36
C ASN A 202 -64.27 61.94 1.13
N ALA A 203 -64.11 63.22 0.78
CA ALA A 203 -63.18 63.67 -0.24
C ALA A 203 -61.74 63.18 0.02
N TRP A 204 -61.31 63.10 1.29
CA TRP A 204 -60.01 62.52 1.63
C TRP A 204 -59.88 61.05 1.20
N PHE A 205 -60.94 60.26 1.36
CA PHE A 205 -60.94 58.85 0.97
C PHE A 205 -60.85 58.71 -0.56
N LEU A 206 -61.64 59.50 -1.29
CA LEU A 206 -61.67 59.49 -2.76
C LEU A 206 -60.43 60.11 -3.41
N SER A 207 -59.83 61.15 -2.83
CA SER A 207 -58.69 61.87 -3.42
C SER A 207 -57.32 61.37 -2.94
N LYS A 208 -57.23 60.77 -1.76
CA LYS A 208 -55.96 60.30 -1.19
C LYS A 208 -55.95 58.80 -0.96
N THR A 209 -56.95 58.25 -0.28
CA THR A 209 -56.89 56.83 0.14
C THR A 209 -56.99 55.88 -1.05
N ILE A 210 -58.04 56.04 -1.89
CA ILE A 210 -58.23 55.20 -3.08
C ILE A 210 -57.10 55.37 -4.09
N PRO A 211 -56.70 56.59 -4.51
CA PRO A 211 -55.67 56.75 -5.52
C PRO A 211 -54.31 56.21 -5.08
N PHE A 212 -53.88 56.49 -3.84
CA PHE A 212 -52.59 55.99 -3.35
C PHE A 212 -52.59 54.46 -3.23
N PHE A 213 -53.63 53.88 -2.62
CA PHE A 213 -53.71 52.42 -2.49
C PHE A 213 -53.77 51.73 -3.86
N SER A 214 -54.56 52.27 -4.80
CA SER A 214 -54.67 51.71 -6.15
C SER A 214 -53.34 51.78 -6.89
N VAL A 215 -52.64 52.91 -6.85
CA VAL A 215 -51.33 53.06 -7.49
C VAL A 215 -50.31 52.12 -6.84
N PHE A 216 -50.25 52.04 -5.51
CA PHE A 216 -49.35 51.10 -4.82
C PHE A 216 -49.65 49.65 -5.18
N TYR A 217 -50.92 49.26 -5.21
CA TYR A 217 -51.33 47.92 -5.58
C TYR A 217 -50.99 47.60 -7.04
N MET A 218 -51.25 48.54 -7.97
CA MET A 218 -50.92 48.36 -9.39
C MET A 218 -49.40 48.22 -9.60
N LEU A 219 -48.60 49.09 -8.98
CA LEU A 219 -47.14 49.04 -9.06
C LEU A 219 -46.60 47.75 -8.43
N ALA A 220 -47.05 47.40 -7.22
CA ALA A 220 -46.62 46.18 -6.54
C ALA A 220 -47.04 44.93 -7.31
N SER A 221 -48.25 44.90 -7.88
CA SER A 221 -48.73 43.76 -8.68
C SER A 221 -47.99 43.63 -10.02
N TYR A 222 -47.63 44.74 -10.67
CA TYR A 222 -46.94 44.74 -11.95
C TYR A 222 -45.45 44.40 -11.78
N PHE A 223 -44.77 45.02 -10.81
CA PHE A 223 -43.33 44.85 -10.55
C PHE A 223 -42.99 43.84 -9.45
N TYR A 224 -43.95 43.01 -9.01
CA TYR A 224 -43.77 42.07 -7.90
C TYR A 224 -42.48 41.25 -8.02
N LYS A 225 -42.27 40.64 -9.20
CA LYS A 225 -41.09 39.80 -9.46
C LYS A 225 -39.79 40.59 -9.48
N ASP A 226 -39.81 41.79 -10.05
CA ASP A 226 -38.60 42.62 -10.17
C ASP A 226 -38.14 43.12 -8.79
N ILE A 227 -39.10 43.56 -7.95
CA ILE A 227 -38.83 43.95 -6.57
C ILE A 227 -38.30 42.75 -5.78
N TRP A 228 -38.94 41.59 -5.91
CA TRP A 228 -38.52 40.37 -5.23
C TRP A 228 -37.10 39.94 -5.60
N ASN A 229 -36.80 39.90 -6.91
CA ASN A 229 -35.47 39.57 -7.43
C ASN A 229 -34.41 40.57 -6.97
N PHE A 230 -34.74 41.86 -6.94
CA PHE A 230 -33.82 42.89 -6.47
C PHE A 230 -33.47 42.72 -4.99
N ILE A 231 -34.47 42.50 -4.13
CA ILE A 231 -34.27 42.30 -2.69
C ILE A 231 -33.48 41.00 -2.41
N ASN A 232 -33.77 39.91 -3.12
CA ASN A 232 -33.12 38.62 -2.87
C ASN A 232 -31.77 38.45 -3.60
N LYS A 233 -31.37 39.36 -4.49
CA LYS A 233 -30.13 39.24 -5.26
C LYS A 233 -28.90 39.06 -4.37
N GLU A 234 -28.72 39.95 -3.39
CA GLU A 234 -27.56 39.91 -2.50
C GLU A 234 -27.61 38.68 -1.57
N LYS A 235 -28.80 38.38 -1.03
CA LYS A 235 -29.03 37.19 -0.21
C LYS A 235 -28.65 35.91 -0.95
N ASN A 236 -29.12 35.74 -2.19
CA ASN A 236 -28.86 34.54 -2.98
C ASN A 236 -27.38 34.41 -3.36
N LEU A 237 -26.73 35.53 -3.71
CA LEU A 237 -25.29 35.59 -3.94
C LEU A 237 -24.49 35.18 -2.70
N MET A 238 -24.87 35.65 -1.51
CA MET A 238 -24.21 35.28 -0.26
C MET A 238 -24.40 33.80 0.09
N ILE A 239 -25.60 33.25 -0.16
CA ILE A 239 -25.86 31.81 0.04
C ILE A 239 -24.98 30.98 -0.91
N GLU A 240 -24.89 31.37 -2.18
CA GLU A 240 -24.08 30.66 -3.18
C GLU A 240 -22.59 30.71 -2.83
N GLN A 241 -22.06 31.89 -2.50
CA GLN A 241 -20.66 32.05 -2.07
C GLN A 241 -20.34 31.22 -0.82
N ASN A 242 -21.22 31.22 0.18
CA ASN A 242 -21.02 30.43 1.39
C ASN A 242 -21.06 28.92 1.11
N MET A 243 -21.92 28.48 0.21
CA MET A 243 -22.02 27.07 -0.19
C MET A 243 -20.76 26.64 -0.95
N GLN A 244 -20.27 27.45 -1.89
CA GLN A 244 -19.01 27.19 -2.60
C GLN A 244 -17.82 27.17 -1.64
N ASN A 245 -17.72 28.14 -0.73
CA ASN A 245 -16.64 28.18 0.27
C ASN A 245 -16.66 26.95 1.18
N LYS A 246 -17.86 26.52 1.61
CA LYS A 246 -18.03 25.31 2.42
C LYS A 246 -17.55 24.08 1.66
N LEU A 247 -18.01 23.87 0.42
CA LEU A 247 -17.62 22.71 -0.39
C LEU A 247 -16.11 22.69 -0.67
N LEU A 248 -15.53 23.83 -1.05
CA LEU A 248 -14.09 23.96 -1.28
C LEU A 248 -13.29 23.65 -0.01
N ALA A 249 -13.74 24.13 1.15
CA ALA A 249 -13.07 23.83 2.42
C ALA A 249 -13.19 22.35 2.79
N GLU A 250 -14.37 21.75 2.65
CA GLU A 250 -14.60 20.32 2.89
C GLU A 250 -13.71 19.46 1.98
N ASP A 251 -13.61 19.80 0.69
CA ASP A 251 -12.75 19.09 -0.27
C ASP A 251 -11.26 19.23 0.05
N ILE A 252 -10.80 20.44 0.41
CA ILE A 252 -9.39 20.67 0.80
C ILE A 252 -9.05 19.85 2.04
N ILE A 253 -9.90 19.89 3.07
CA ILE A 253 -9.70 19.15 4.31
C ILE A 253 -9.72 17.65 4.04
N TYR A 254 -10.69 17.15 3.27
CA TYR A 254 -10.80 15.75 2.94
C TYR A 254 -9.57 15.24 2.16
N ASN A 255 -9.11 15.99 1.16
CA ASN A 255 -7.92 15.63 0.40
C ASN A 255 -6.66 15.64 1.27
N GLN A 256 -6.53 16.60 2.17
CA GLN A 256 -5.41 16.66 3.10
C GLN A 256 -5.40 15.47 4.08
N LEU A 257 -6.56 15.14 4.65
CA LEU A 257 -6.72 13.96 5.51
C LEU A 257 -6.40 12.66 4.76
N LYS A 258 -6.80 12.57 3.49
CA LYS A 258 -6.50 11.42 2.64
C LYS A 258 -5.00 11.27 2.38
N LEU A 259 -4.26 12.37 2.21
CA LEU A 259 -2.80 12.33 2.09
C LEU A 259 -2.15 11.81 3.37
N PHE A 260 -2.55 12.34 4.53
CA PHE A 260 -2.01 11.94 5.83
C PHE A 260 -2.41 10.53 6.29
N SER A 261 -3.45 9.95 5.70
CA SER A 261 -3.84 8.55 6.02
C SER A 261 -2.70 7.54 5.80
N LYS A 262 -1.81 7.82 4.84
CA LYS A 262 -0.66 6.97 4.50
C LYS A 262 0.48 7.03 5.50
N ASP A 263 0.51 8.05 6.37
CA ASP A 263 1.60 8.19 7.35
C ASP A 263 1.60 7.03 8.36
N THR A 264 0.44 6.38 8.54
CA THR A 264 0.30 5.18 9.37
C THR A 264 1.10 3.97 8.83
N GLU A 265 1.35 3.92 7.52
CA GLU A 265 2.12 2.84 6.87
C GLU A 265 3.61 2.92 7.20
N CYS A 266 4.16 4.10 7.50
CA CYS A 266 5.57 4.27 7.84
C CYS A 266 5.97 3.41 9.06
N SER A 267 5.10 3.37 10.07
CA SER A 267 5.32 2.57 11.28
C SER A 267 5.33 1.06 10.99
N SER A 268 4.46 0.58 10.09
CA SER A 268 4.45 -0.83 9.71
C SER A 268 5.70 -1.19 8.90
N HIS A 269 6.13 -0.33 7.97
CA HIS A 269 7.37 -0.52 7.21
C HIS A 269 8.60 -0.59 8.12
N LEU A 270 8.67 0.26 9.16
CA LEU A 270 9.80 0.27 10.09
C LEU A 270 9.87 -1.02 10.93
N LYS A 271 8.73 -1.60 11.30
CA LYS A 271 8.68 -2.92 11.95
C LYS A 271 9.23 -4.02 11.03
N HIS A 272 8.82 -4.02 9.77
CA HIS A 272 9.28 -5.01 8.79
C HIS A 272 10.76 -4.85 8.41
N PHE A 273 11.34 -3.67 8.54
CA PHE A 273 12.75 -3.43 8.22
C PHE A 273 13.69 -4.34 9.01
N LYS A 274 13.47 -4.49 10.32
CA LYS A 274 14.30 -5.36 11.17
C LYS A 274 14.22 -6.82 10.74
N GLU A 275 13.01 -7.32 10.46
CA GLU A 275 12.78 -8.68 10.00
C GLU A 275 13.43 -8.94 8.64
N TYR A 276 13.28 -7.99 7.71
CA TYR A 276 13.87 -8.01 6.39
C TYR A 276 15.40 -8.05 6.45
N CYS A 277 16.04 -7.17 7.24
CA CYS A 277 17.50 -7.16 7.41
C CYS A 277 18.02 -8.49 7.97
N ASN A 278 17.32 -9.08 8.95
CA ASN A 278 17.72 -10.38 9.52
C ASN A 278 17.66 -11.51 8.48
N MET A 279 16.64 -11.52 7.62
CA MET A 279 16.54 -12.50 6.53
C MET A 279 17.60 -12.24 5.45
N LEU A 280 17.83 -10.98 5.09
CA LEU A 280 18.83 -10.60 4.10
C LEU A 280 20.25 -11.01 4.52
N ILE A 281 20.63 -10.81 5.78
CA ILE A 281 21.94 -11.26 6.30
C ILE A 281 22.11 -12.78 6.17
N LYS A 282 21.05 -13.57 6.42
CA LYS A 282 21.10 -15.04 6.25
C LYS A 282 21.35 -15.43 4.79
N TYR A 283 20.63 -14.82 3.86
CA TYR A 283 20.82 -15.06 2.43
C TYR A 283 22.18 -14.57 1.93
N TYR A 284 22.62 -13.40 2.39
CA TYR A 284 23.93 -12.85 2.05
C TYR A 284 25.08 -13.76 2.48
N ARG A 285 25.05 -14.30 3.70
CA ARG A 285 26.06 -15.28 4.16
C ARG A 285 26.10 -16.51 3.27
N LYS A 286 24.93 -17.04 2.87
CA LYS A 286 24.85 -18.20 1.98
C LYS A 286 25.41 -17.89 0.59
N ALA A 287 25.08 -16.71 0.04
CA ALA A 287 25.58 -16.25 -1.24
C ALA A 287 27.10 -16.06 -1.22
N PHE A 288 27.64 -15.40 -0.19
CA PHE A 288 29.07 -15.18 -0.01
C PHE A 288 29.87 -16.48 0.09
N ILE A 289 29.36 -17.50 0.80
CA ILE A 289 30.00 -18.83 0.83
C ILE A 289 29.99 -19.47 -0.56
N ASN A 290 28.89 -19.34 -1.30
CA ASN A 290 28.78 -19.91 -2.64
C ASN A 290 29.73 -19.21 -3.64
N GLU A 291 29.86 -17.89 -3.54
CA GLU A 291 30.80 -17.11 -4.33
C GLU A 291 32.25 -17.53 -4.06
N ASN A 292 32.64 -17.68 -2.79
CA ASN A 292 33.98 -18.19 -2.47
C ASN A 292 34.21 -19.61 -2.99
N LYS A 293 33.20 -20.51 -2.92
CA LYS A 293 33.30 -21.85 -3.52
C LYS A 293 33.51 -21.78 -5.04
N LYS A 294 32.78 -20.89 -5.71
CA LYS A 294 32.90 -20.67 -7.15
C LYS A 294 34.30 -20.15 -7.50
N ASN A 295 34.82 -19.18 -6.74
CA ASN A 295 36.16 -18.64 -6.95
C ASN A 295 37.25 -19.71 -6.77
N ILE A 296 37.12 -20.58 -5.75
CA ILE A 296 38.02 -21.73 -5.57
C ILE A 296 37.97 -22.64 -6.79
N HIS A 297 36.76 -22.97 -7.28
CA HIS A 297 36.59 -23.83 -8.44
C HIS A 297 37.18 -23.22 -9.71
N GLU A 298 36.86 -21.96 -10.01
CA GLU A 298 37.39 -21.24 -11.19
C GLU A 298 38.92 -21.12 -11.13
N HIS A 299 39.50 -20.92 -9.95
CA HIS A 299 40.96 -20.80 -9.82
C HIS A 299 41.67 -22.14 -10.01
N LEU A 300 41.11 -23.23 -9.47
CA LEU A 300 41.62 -24.58 -9.68
C LEU A 300 41.45 -25.02 -11.14
N GLU A 301 40.32 -24.73 -11.76
CA GLU A 301 40.06 -25.06 -13.17
C GLU A 301 41.06 -24.34 -14.09
N LYS A 302 41.28 -23.03 -13.87
CA LYS A 302 42.33 -22.27 -14.59
C LYS A 302 43.69 -22.91 -14.46
N LYS A 303 44.05 -23.36 -13.25
CA LYS A 303 45.36 -23.97 -12.99
C LYS A 303 45.50 -25.37 -13.59
N LEU A 304 44.46 -26.18 -13.53
CA LEU A 304 44.43 -27.47 -14.23
C LEU A 304 44.54 -27.30 -15.75
N ASN A 305 43.88 -26.29 -16.32
CA ASN A 305 43.99 -25.95 -17.73
C ASN A 305 45.40 -25.45 -18.09
N GLU A 306 46.05 -24.64 -17.25
CA GLU A 306 47.44 -24.23 -17.41
C GLU A 306 48.39 -25.44 -17.41
N ILE A 307 48.23 -26.36 -16.43
CA ILE A 307 49.03 -27.59 -16.32
C ILE A 307 48.86 -28.46 -17.58
N TYR A 308 47.62 -28.65 -18.03
CA TYR A 308 47.31 -29.44 -19.22
C TYR A 308 47.91 -28.82 -20.49
N ASN A 309 47.78 -27.51 -20.66
CA ASN A 309 48.34 -26.81 -21.81
C ASN A 309 49.87 -26.88 -21.83
N SER A 310 50.52 -26.70 -20.68
CA SER A 310 51.97 -26.85 -20.54
C SER A 310 52.43 -28.28 -20.83
N GLU A 311 51.67 -29.30 -20.41
CA GLU A 311 51.96 -30.70 -20.73
C GLU A 311 51.84 -30.99 -22.23
N GLN A 312 50.81 -30.45 -22.90
CA GLN A 312 50.67 -30.58 -24.34
C GLN A 312 51.78 -29.87 -25.11
N GLN A 313 52.18 -28.66 -24.68
CA GLN A 313 53.30 -27.93 -25.26
C GLN A 313 54.61 -28.70 -25.07
N TYR A 314 54.83 -29.27 -23.88
CA TYR A 314 55.96 -30.14 -23.58
C TYR A 314 56.00 -31.35 -24.52
N LYS A 315 54.87 -32.07 -24.65
CA LYS A 315 54.74 -33.24 -25.54
C LYS A 315 55.00 -32.89 -27.01
N ASN A 316 54.44 -31.78 -27.49
CA ASN A 316 54.61 -31.34 -28.87
C ASN A 316 56.05 -30.88 -29.13
N SER A 317 56.66 -30.17 -28.19
CA SER A 317 58.05 -29.77 -28.32
C SER A 317 58.99 -30.97 -28.34
N LEU A 318 58.74 -31.99 -27.51
CA LEU A 318 59.54 -33.21 -27.51
C LEU A 318 59.40 -34.00 -28.81
N LYS A 319 58.18 -34.09 -29.36
CA LYS A 319 57.94 -34.68 -30.69
C LYS A 319 58.71 -33.93 -31.78
N ASN A 320 58.67 -32.60 -31.78
CA ASN A 320 59.37 -31.78 -32.77
C ASN A 320 60.88 -31.99 -32.70
N ILE A 321 61.47 -31.95 -31.50
CA ILE A 321 62.91 -32.19 -31.31
C ILE A 321 63.30 -33.60 -31.78
N LEU A 322 62.50 -34.61 -31.44
CA LEU A 322 62.71 -35.98 -31.90
C LEU A 322 62.71 -36.08 -33.44
N ILE A 323 61.75 -35.43 -34.10
CA ILE A 323 61.68 -35.41 -35.57
C ILE A 323 62.89 -34.66 -36.15
N THR A 324 63.26 -33.51 -35.62
CA THR A 324 64.40 -32.71 -36.11
C THR A 324 65.72 -33.46 -35.98
N GLU A 325 65.97 -34.14 -34.86
CA GLU A 325 67.18 -34.95 -34.66
C GLU A 325 67.22 -36.18 -35.58
N ILE A 326 66.08 -36.87 -35.77
CA ILE A 326 65.99 -37.97 -36.73
C ILE A 326 66.26 -37.47 -38.15
N ILE A 327 65.67 -36.34 -38.56
CA ILE A 327 65.90 -35.74 -39.88
C ILE A 327 67.36 -35.38 -40.06
N LYS A 328 67.97 -34.67 -39.10
CA LYS A 328 69.38 -34.26 -39.17
C LYS A 328 70.30 -35.46 -39.33
N LYS A 329 70.08 -36.52 -38.54
CA LYS A 329 70.91 -37.72 -38.61
C LYS A 329 70.62 -38.55 -39.86
N THR A 330 69.41 -38.49 -40.40
CA THR A 330 69.09 -39.10 -41.70
C THR A 330 69.83 -38.36 -42.81
N TYR A 331 69.84 -37.03 -42.80
CA TYR A 331 70.65 -36.23 -43.75
C TYR A 331 72.15 -36.54 -43.64
N GLU A 332 72.70 -36.60 -42.43
CA GLU A 332 74.10 -36.97 -42.21
C GLU A 332 74.41 -38.39 -42.71
N HIS A 333 73.50 -39.35 -42.51
CA HIS A 333 73.66 -40.73 -42.98
C HIS A 333 73.52 -40.85 -44.50
N VAL A 334 72.66 -40.05 -45.12
CA VAL A 334 72.50 -39.97 -46.59
C VAL A 334 73.72 -39.33 -47.24
N GLN A 335 74.32 -38.30 -46.63
CA GLN A 335 75.51 -37.64 -47.18
C GLN A 335 76.78 -38.49 -47.05
N ASN A 336 76.93 -39.21 -45.94
CA ASN A 336 78.19 -39.90 -45.62
C ASN A 336 78.23 -41.37 -46.07
N ASP A 337 77.08 -42.02 -46.29
CA ASP A 337 77.01 -43.43 -46.66
C ASP A 337 76.48 -43.62 -48.09
N GLN A 338 77.41 -43.83 -49.04
CA GLN A 338 77.12 -44.01 -50.46
C GLN A 338 76.22 -45.23 -50.73
N ASN A 339 76.32 -46.27 -49.89
CA ASN A 339 75.51 -47.49 -50.03
C ASN A 339 74.05 -47.22 -49.67
N PHE A 340 73.82 -46.41 -48.64
CA PHE A 340 72.48 -45.99 -48.22
C PHE A 340 71.83 -45.08 -49.27
N TYR A 341 72.59 -44.14 -49.86
CA TYR A 341 72.10 -43.30 -50.95
C TYR A 341 71.70 -44.11 -52.19
N ASN A 342 72.53 -45.07 -52.61
CA ASN A 342 72.24 -45.94 -53.75
C ASN A 342 71.04 -46.87 -53.48
N ALA A 343 70.84 -47.32 -52.23
CA ALA A 343 69.67 -48.09 -51.83
C ALA A 343 68.37 -47.27 -51.92
N ILE A 344 68.38 -46.00 -51.48
CA ILE A 344 67.23 -45.10 -51.62
C ILE A 344 66.91 -44.82 -53.10
N LEU A 345 67.94 -44.67 -53.94
CA LEU A 345 67.77 -44.51 -55.39
C LEU A 345 67.13 -45.75 -56.02
N ASN A 346 67.60 -46.95 -55.65
CA ASN A 346 67.01 -48.21 -56.11
C ASN A 346 65.56 -48.38 -55.64
N ASP A 347 65.25 -48.01 -54.39
CA ASP A 347 63.88 -48.03 -53.88
C ASP A 347 62.97 -47.04 -54.62
N SER A 348 63.52 -45.88 -55.00
CA SER A 348 62.80 -44.89 -55.83
C SER A 348 62.49 -45.44 -57.23
N ILE A 349 63.44 -46.16 -57.84
CA ILE A 349 63.27 -46.84 -59.14
C ILE A 349 62.22 -47.96 -59.01
N ASN A 350 62.26 -48.76 -57.95
CA ASN A 350 61.31 -49.83 -57.68
C ASN A 350 59.89 -49.31 -57.39
N ASN A 351 59.76 -48.16 -56.73
CA ASN A 351 58.48 -47.52 -56.47
C ASN A 351 57.82 -47.00 -57.76
N ILE A 352 58.58 -46.49 -58.73
CA ILE A 352 58.06 -46.13 -60.07
C ILE A 352 57.55 -47.39 -60.81
N GLN A 353 58.11 -48.56 -60.50
CA GLN A 353 57.69 -49.86 -61.04
C GLN A 353 56.52 -50.52 -60.27
N ASN A 354 55.87 -49.82 -59.33
CA ASN A 354 54.78 -50.32 -58.46
C ASN A 354 55.17 -51.49 -57.51
N ASN A 355 56.45 -51.70 -57.20
CA ASN A 355 56.90 -52.68 -56.20
C ASN A 355 57.21 -52.01 -54.85
N THR A 356 56.20 -51.85 -53.99
CA THR A 356 56.25 -51.01 -52.77
C THR A 356 56.40 -51.79 -51.46
N ASN A 357 57.32 -52.76 -51.37
CA ASN A 357 57.41 -53.63 -50.18
C ASN A 357 58.57 -53.37 -49.22
N ASN A 358 59.56 -52.53 -49.51
CA ASN A 358 60.64 -52.22 -48.56
C ASN A 358 61.31 -50.88 -48.87
N ASP A 359 60.78 -49.80 -48.30
CA ASP A 359 61.43 -48.50 -48.34
C ASP A 359 62.51 -48.43 -47.24
N THR A 360 63.78 -48.39 -47.67
CA THR A 360 64.95 -48.32 -46.79
C THR A 360 64.98 -47.07 -45.92
N LEU A 361 64.43 -45.93 -46.39
CA LEU A 361 64.34 -44.70 -45.61
C LEU A 361 63.30 -44.85 -44.50
N VAL A 362 62.13 -45.42 -44.80
CA VAL A 362 61.09 -45.70 -43.80
C VAL A 362 61.58 -46.71 -42.76
N ASN A 363 62.32 -47.73 -43.18
CA ASN A 363 62.90 -48.72 -42.26
C ASN A 363 64.02 -48.12 -41.40
N TYR A 364 64.84 -47.22 -41.93
CA TYR A 364 65.83 -46.47 -41.15
C TYR A 364 65.17 -45.56 -40.10
N VAL A 365 64.13 -44.81 -40.48
CA VAL A 365 63.38 -43.99 -39.52
C VAL A 365 62.70 -44.86 -38.45
N LYS A 366 62.11 -46.00 -38.82
CA LYS A 366 61.52 -46.96 -37.86
C LYS A 366 62.56 -47.53 -36.89
N THR A 367 63.77 -47.84 -37.36
CA THR A 367 64.85 -48.34 -36.47
C THR A 367 65.33 -47.25 -35.51
N GLN A 368 65.48 -46.00 -35.96
CA GLN A 368 65.81 -44.88 -35.06
C GLN A 368 64.71 -44.61 -34.03
N ILE A 369 63.42 -44.69 -34.42
CA ILE A 369 62.30 -44.58 -33.47
C ILE A 369 62.32 -45.74 -32.46
N ASN A 370 62.62 -46.97 -32.90
CA ASN A 370 62.75 -48.12 -32.00
C ASN A 370 63.94 -47.97 -31.03
N TYR A 371 65.06 -47.37 -31.45
CA TYR A 371 66.17 -47.07 -30.54
C TYR A 371 65.79 -46.04 -29.47
N VAL A 372 64.94 -45.07 -29.79
CA VAL A 372 64.39 -44.12 -28.80
C VAL A 372 63.38 -44.80 -27.89
N LYS A 373 62.53 -45.68 -28.42
CA LYS A 373 61.51 -46.42 -27.65
C LYS A 373 62.12 -47.38 -26.62
N ASN A 374 63.29 -47.95 -26.92
CA ASN A 374 64.01 -48.89 -26.06
C ASN A 374 65.07 -48.22 -25.16
N GLU A 375 65.11 -46.87 -25.09
CA GLU A 375 66.05 -46.09 -24.27
C GLU A 375 67.52 -46.53 -24.37
N ASN A 376 68.00 -46.80 -25.59
CA ASN A 376 69.34 -47.33 -25.78
C ASN A 376 70.41 -46.23 -25.61
N ASN A 377 70.93 -46.08 -24.39
CA ASN A 377 71.82 -45.00 -23.94
C ASN A 377 73.15 -44.87 -24.72
N ASN A 378 73.53 -45.87 -25.52
CA ASN A 378 74.74 -45.84 -26.35
C ASN A 378 74.54 -45.09 -27.68
N ASN A 379 73.30 -44.77 -28.08
CA ASN A 379 73.04 -44.03 -29.32
C ASN A 379 73.01 -42.50 -29.04
N PRO A 380 73.80 -41.67 -29.76
CA PRO A 380 73.89 -40.23 -29.48
C PRO A 380 72.56 -39.47 -29.61
N ILE A 381 71.60 -39.98 -30.40
CA ILE A 381 70.23 -39.41 -30.48
C ILE A 381 69.53 -39.50 -29.13
N VAL A 382 69.57 -40.69 -28.53
CA VAL A 382 68.85 -40.97 -27.28
C VAL A 382 69.44 -40.13 -26.15
N LYS A 383 70.76 -39.98 -26.10
CA LYS A 383 71.44 -39.14 -25.10
C LYS A 383 71.10 -37.64 -25.23
N ASN A 384 71.03 -37.11 -26.45
CA ASN A 384 70.64 -35.71 -26.68
C ASN A 384 69.16 -35.45 -26.36
N ILE A 385 68.27 -36.38 -26.74
CA ILE A 385 66.84 -36.28 -26.43
C ILE A 385 66.60 -36.42 -24.91
N LEU A 386 67.32 -37.31 -24.22
CA LEU A 386 67.22 -37.47 -22.76
C LEU A 386 67.72 -36.22 -22.00
N ASN A 387 68.85 -35.63 -22.41
CA ASN A 387 69.33 -34.39 -21.81
C ASN A 387 68.32 -33.23 -21.98
N GLN A 388 67.71 -33.11 -23.16
CA GLN A 388 66.67 -32.12 -23.43
C GLN A 388 65.36 -32.42 -22.66
N TYR A 389 65.00 -33.69 -22.52
CA TYR A 389 63.88 -34.14 -21.69
C TYR A 389 64.08 -33.75 -20.23
N GLU A 390 65.26 -33.98 -19.66
CA GLU A 390 65.57 -33.62 -18.27
C GLU A 390 65.57 -32.12 -18.03
N LEU A 391 66.13 -31.33 -18.95
CA LEU A 391 66.12 -29.86 -18.87
C LEU A 391 64.68 -29.32 -18.85
N LYS A 392 63.85 -29.75 -19.80
CA LYS A 392 62.46 -29.29 -19.87
C LYS A 392 61.59 -29.86 -18.73
N LYS A 393 61.91 -31.05 -18.23
CA LYS A 393 61.25 -31.63 -17.04
C LYS A 393 61.55 -30.78 -15.81
N LYS A 394 62.79 -30.31 -15.66
CA LYS A 394 63.15 -29.36 -14.59
C LYS A 394 62.41 -28.03 -14.75
N GLU A 395 62.31 -27.49 -15.96
CA GLU A 395 61.53 -26.26 -16.23
C GLU A 395 60.04 -26.43 -15.89
N TYR A 396 59.44 -27.56 -16.27
CA TYR A 396 58.04 -27.87 -15.95
C TYR A 396 57.80 -28.03 -14.44
N LEU A 397 58.66 -28.79 -13.76
CA LEU A 397 58.58 -28.95 -12.30
C LEU A 397 58.79 -27.62 -11.57
N ASN A 398 59.66 -26.75 -12.10
CA ASN A 398 59.89 -25.43 -11.53
C ASN A 398 58.66 -24.51 -11.59
N GLN A 399 57.76 -24.71 -12.57
CA GLN A 399 56.57 -23.91 -12.73
C GLN A 399 55.43 -24.32 -11.79
N PHE A 400 55.39 -25.58 -11.32
CA PHE A 400 54.22 -26.13 -10.63
C PHE A 400 54.51 -26.78 -9.27
N VAL A 401 55.77 -26.83 -8.83
CA VAL A 401 56.19 -27.45 -7.55
C VAL A 401 56.96 -26.44 -6.68
N VAL A 402 56.94 -26.62 -5.35
CA VAL A 402 57.77 -25.84 -4.41
C VAL A 402 59.24 -26.20 -4.58
N HIS A 403 60.11 -25.19 -4.62
CA HIS A 403 61.55 -25.41 -4.70
C HIS A 403 62.14 -25.79 -3.35
N LYS A 404 63.26 -26.53 -3.36
CA LYS A 404 64.00 -26.88 -2.13
C LYS A 404 64.50 -25.62 -1.40
N ASP A 405 64.83 -24.56 -2.13
CA ASP A 405 65.31 -23.30 -1.56
C ASP A 405 64.20 -22.52 -0.85
N GLU A 406 62.99 -22.48 -1.42
CA GLU A 406 61.79 -21.91 -0.79
C GLU A 406 61.43 -22.69 0.49
N LEU A 407 61.56 -24.02 0.45
CA LEU A 407 61.31 -24.89 1.60
C LEU A 407 62.34 -24.70 2.72
N ASN A 408 63.62 -24.50 2.38
CA ASN A 408 64.66 -24.17 3.34
C ASN A 408 64.45 -22.77 3.95
N ALA A 409 64.01 -21.78 3.16
CA ALA A 409 63.66 -20.45 3.65
C ALA A 409 62.49 -20.51 4.65
N ILE A 410 61.45 -21.29 4.36
CA ILE A 410 60.31 -21.51 5.26
C ILE A 410 60.78 -22.22 6.54
N LYS A 411 61.61 -23.26 6.44
CA LYS A 411 62.16 -23.96 7.61
C LYS A 411 63.02 -23.05 8.50
N ASN A 412 63.82 -22.16 7.91
CA ASN A 412 64.59 -21.16 8.63
C ASN A 412 63.70 -20.12 9.34
N ILE A 413 62.53 -19.81 8.79
CA ILE A 413 61.53 -18.95 9.44
C ILE A 413 60.83 -19.71 10.58
N ILE A 414 60.51 -21.00 10.39
CA ILE A 414 59.91 -21.86 11.43
C ILE A 414 60.84 -21.99 12.63
N THR A 415 62.15 -22.21 12.44
CA THR A 415 63.12 -22.34 13.52
C THR A 415 63.29 -21.05 14.33
N LYS A 416 63.12 -19.88 13.70
CA LYS A 416 63.16 -18.57 14.38
C LYS A 416 61.89 -18.28 15.21
N CYS A 417 60.73 -18.74 14.76
CA CYS A 417 59.44 -18.27 15.31
C CYS A 417 58.63 -19.31 16.09
N ASN A 418 58.93 -20.60 15.94
CA ASN A 418 58.23 -21.69 16.61
C ASN A 418 56.69 -21.56 16.52
N LEU A 419 56.20 -21.14 15.35
CA LEU A 419 54.79 -20.87 14.99
C LEU A 419 54.12 -19.61 15.60
N ASP A 420 54.81 -18.82 16.42
CA ASP A 420 54.30 -17.52 16.91
C ASP A 420 54.73 -16.38 16.00
N ILE A 421 53.83 -15.88 15.15
CA ILE A 421 54.15 -14.89 14.12
C ILE A 421 54.54 -13.52 14.71
N THR A 422 54.11 -13.22 15.94
CA THR A 422 54.41 -11.96 16.65
C THR A 422 55.89 -11.77 16.99
N LYS A 423 56.72 -12.81 16.86
CA LYS A 423 58.17 -12.79 17.13
C LYS A 423 59.02 -12.50 15.88
N LEU A 424 58.40 -12.36 14.70
CA LEU A 424 59.10 -12.04 13.43
C LEU A 424 59.42 -10.56 13.28
N ASN A 425 60.57 -10.27 12.68
CA ASN A 425 60.90 -8.94 12.17
C ASN A 425 60.05 -8.61 10.93
N LYS A 426 59.83 -7.31 10.66
CA LYS A 426 59.04 -6.84 9.51
C LYS A 426 59.51 -7.42 8.17
N ASP A 427 60.82 -7.47 7.94
CA ASP A 427 61.38 -8.00 6.69
C ASP A 427 61.14 -9.51 6.53
N ASP A 428 61.27 -10.28 7.62
CA ASP A 428 61.01 -11.72 7.60
C ASP A 428 59.50 -12.02 7.46
N TYR A 429 58.64 -11.17 8.00
CA TYR A 429 57.18 -11.24 7.84
C TYR A 429 56.72 -10.92 6.40
N ASP A 430 57.28 -9.89 5.79
CA ASP A 430 56.99 -9.54 4.39
C ASP A 430 57.52 -10.63 3.43
N ASN A 431 58.66 -11.23 3.74
CA ASN A 431 59.17 -12.38 3.01
C ASN A 431 58.25 -13.61 3.15
N LEU A 432 57.69 -13.87 4.33
CA LEU A 432 56.70 -14.92 4.54
C LEU A 432 55.43 -14.68 3.71
N ILE A 433 54.91 -13.45 3.65
CA ILE A 433 53.73 -13.09 2.84
C ILE A 433 54.01 -13.29 1.35
N LYS A 434 55.18 -12.88 0.88
CA LYS A 434 55.61 -13.10 -0.52
C LYS A 434 55.71 -14.58 -0.85
N LEU A 435 56.29 -15.40 0.03
CA LEU A 435 56.36 -16.84 -0.14
C LEU A 435 54.96 -17.48 -0.12
N TYR A 436 54.09 -17.05 0.79
CA TYR A 436 52.70 -17.50 0.88
C TYR A 436 51.93 -17.24 -0.42
N THR A 437 51.98 -16.01 -0.95
CA THR A 437 51.26 -15.64 -2.17
C THR A 437 51.84 -16.36 -3.38
N THR A 438 53.16 -16.46 -3.49
CA THR A 438 53.84 -17.13 -4.60
C THR A 438 53.51 -18.63 -4.64
N ILE A 439 53.57 -19.32 -3.49
CA ILE A 439 53.28 -20.76 -3.40
C ILE A 439 51.80 -21.01 -3.67
N ASN A 440 50.88 -20.29 -3.02
CA ASN A 440 49.45 -20.53 -3.24
C ASN A 440 49.02 -20.24 -4.68
N ASN A 441 49.55 -19.18 -5.30
CA ASN A 441 49.29 -18.89 -6.72
C ASN A 441 49.90 -19.94 -7.66
N ARG A 442 51.03 -20.55 -7.29
CA ARG A 442 51.66 -21.64 -8.07
C ARG A 442 50.82 -22.91 -8.05
N PHE A 443 50.30 -23.28 -6.88
CA PHE A 443 49.42 -24.45 -6.71
C PHE A 443 47.96 -24.22 -7.10
N GLY A 444 47.53 -22.95 -7.19
CA GLY A 444 46.15 -22.61 -7.49
C GLY A 444 45.20 -22.57 -6.29
N PHE A 445 45.75 -22.50 -5.07
CA PHE A 445 44.93 -22.34 -3.88
C PHE A 445 44.42 -20.90 -3.79
N TYR A 446 43.09 -20.74 -3.86
CA TYR A 446 42.45 -19.45 -3.63
C TYR A 446 42.23 -19.24 -2.12
N VAL A 447 42.78 -18.15 -1.61
CA VAL A 447 42.47 -17.63 -0.27
C VAL A 447 42.03 -16.18 -0.42
N ASN A 448 40.90 -15.85 0.22
CA ASN A 448 40.39 -14.49 0.20
C ASN A 448 41.21 -13.64 1.17
N ASP A 449 42.02 -12.75 0.60
CA ASP A 449 42.96 -11.90 1.32
C ASP A 449 42.46 -10.47 1.53
N ASN A 450 41.22 -10.19 1.13
CA ASN A 450 40.64 -8.86 1.27
C ASN A 450 40.24 -8.61 2.73
N ASP A 451 40.81 -7.56 3.32
CA ASP A 451 40.39 -7.06 4.61
C ASP A 451 38.96 -6.54 4.54
N ILE A 452 38.17 -6.83 5.59
CA ILE A 452 36.84 -6.23 5.73
C ILE A 452 37.01 -4.73 5.99
N PRO A 453 36.37 -3.85 5.20
CA PRO A 453 36.49 -2.41 5.37
C PRO A 453 35.84 -1.93 6.66
N LEU A 454 36.37 -0.84 7.22
CA LEU A 454 35.83 -0.20 8.42
C LEU A 454 34.55 0.57 8.09
N ILE A 455 33.63 0.62 9.05
CA ILE A 455 32.36 1.34 8.95
C ILE A 455 32.60 2.82 9.33
N THR A 456 32.12 3.73 8.48
CA THR A 456 32.11 5.16 8.78
C THR A 456 30.77 5.54 9.46
N PRO A 457 30.78 6.09 10.69
CA PRO A 457 29.56 6.55 11.33
C PRO A 457 29.01 7.77 10.58
N LYS A 458 27.68 7.82 10.43
CA LYS A 458 27.00 8.98 9.84
C LYS A 458 26.64 10.03 10.89
N ASP A 459 26.23 9.59 12.08
CA ASP A 459 25.73 10.43 13.16
C ASP A 459 26.41 10.08 14.49
N ASP A 460 26.39 11.02 15.44
CA ASP A 460 27.04 10.87 16.75
C ASP A 460 26.47 9.70 17.58
N GLU A 461 25.17 9.43 17.46
CA GLU A 461 24.53 8.28 18.12
C GLU A 461 25.05 6.93 17.61
N ALA A 462 25.43 6.87 16.32
CA ALA A 462 25.96 5.66 15.71
C ALA A 462 27.46 5.46 15.98
N LYS A 463 28.16 6.48 16.51
CA LYS A 463 29.61 6.48 16.68
C LYS A 463 30.10 5.37 17.60
N ASN A 464 29.49 5.21 18.77
CA ASN A 464 29.87 4.17 19.73
C ASN A 464 29.68 2.75 19.15
N LEU A 465 28.60 2.54 18.40
CA LEU A 465 28.32 1.26 17.75
C LEU A 465 29.31 0.99 16.60
N ALA A 466 29.62 1.99 15.79
CA ALA A 466 30.61 1.89 14.72
C ALA A 466 32.02 1.62 15.27
N GLU A 467 32.43 2.30 16.34
CA GLU A 467 33.73 2.08 17.01
C GLU A 467 33.86 0.66 17.55
N ASN A 468 32.82 0.15 18.22
CA ASN A 468 32.80 -1.24 18.71
C ASN A 468 32.89 -2.25 17.56
N ILE A 469 32.14 -2.05 16.47
CA ILE A 469 32.20 -2.95 15.30
C ILE A 469 33.57 -2.85 14.62
N ASN A 470 34.13 -1.65 14.46
CA ASN A 470 35.43 -1.44 13.86
C ASN A 470 36.55 -2.11 14.67
N PHE A 471 36.47 -2.05 16.00
CA PHE A 471 37.37 -2.80 16.87
C PHE A 471 37.29 -4.31 16.64
N ILE A 472 36.07 -4.86 16.55
CA ILE A 472 35.85 -6.29 16.24
C ILE A 472 36.39 -6.66 14.85
N ILE A 473 36.17 -5.81 13.83
CA ILE A 473 36.69 -6.01 12.47
C ILE A 473 38.22 -6.05 12.48
N GLN A 474 38.87 -5.09 13.13
CA GLN A 474 40.33 -5.03 13.22
C GLN A 474 40.91 -6.26 13.93
N GLN A 475 40.30 -6.68 15.04
CA GLN A 475 40.72 -7.90 15.74
C GLN A 475 40.51 -9.15 14.87
N SER A 476 39.39 -9.23 14.15
CA SER A 476 39.08 -10.37 13.28
C SER A 476 40.03 -10.46 12.09
N ASN A 477 40.34 -9.35 11.43
CA ASN A 477 41.32 -9.32 10.34
C ASN A 477 42.70 -9.76 10.85
N LYS A 478 43.16 -9.24 12.00
CA LYS A 478 44.43 -9.65 12.62
C LYS A 478 44.47 -11.15 12.93
N LEU A 479 43.46 -11.67 13.61
CA LEU A 479 43.34 -13.09 13.94
C LEU A 479 43.27 -13.99 12.69
N PHE A 480 42.61 -13.52 11.63
CA PHE A 480 42.53 -14.24 10.35
C PHE A 480 43.91 -14.35 9.70
N HIS A 481 44.63 -13.23 9.56
CA HIS A 481 45.98 -13.20 9.00
C HIS A 481 46.95 -14.08 9.80
N GLU A 482 46.90 -14.02 11.13
CA GLU A 482 47.71 -14.88 11.99
C GLU A 482 47.39 -16.36 11.76
N LYS A 483 46.12 -16.78 11.87
CA LYS A 483 45.74 -18.20 11.71
C LYS A 483 46.06 -18.74 10.32
N LYS A 484 45.88 -17.92 9.28
CA LYS A 484 46.21 -18.25 7.90
C LYS A 484 47.70 -18.57 7.74
N LEU A 485 48.56 -17.67 8.22
CA LEU A 485 50.01 -17.83 8.16
C LEU A 485 50.50 -18.98 9.06
N VAL A 486 49.90 -19.19 10.25
CA VAL A 486 50.20 -20.35 11.10
C VAL A 486 49.84 -21.66 10.40
N SER A 487 48.69 -21.71 9.72
CA SER A 487 48.25 -22.91 8.98
C SER A 487 49.20 -23.22 7.82
N PHE A 488 49.67 -22.19 7.13
CA PHE A 488 50.69 -22.34 6.10
C PHE A 488 52.01 -22.88 6.69
N LEU A 489 52.52 -22.31 7.77
CA LEU A 489 53.74 -22.79 8.41
C LEU A 489 53.62 -24.25 8.91
N LYS A 490 52.46 -24.64 9.43
CA LYS A 490 52.19 -26.03 9.84
C LYS A 490 52.26 -27.03 8.68
N SER A 491 51.89 -26.63 7.46
CA SER A 491 51.97 -27.53 6.30
C SER A 491 53.41 -27.82 5.83
N PHE A 492 54.41 -27.09 6.33
CA PHE A 492 55.83 -27.25 5.98
C PHE A 492 56.72 -27.69 7.17
N GLN A 493 56.14 -27.96 8.34
CA GLN A 493 56.78 -28.73 9.41
C GLN A 493 56.92 -30.19 8.97
#